data_AF-A0A538Q410-F1
#
_entry.id   AF-A0A538Q410-F1
#
_cell.length_a   1.000
_cell.length_b   1.000
_cell.length_c   1.000
_cell.angle_alpha   90.00
_cell.angle_beta   90.00
_cell.angle_gamma   90.00
#
_symmetry.space_group_name_H-M   'P 1'
#
loop_
_entity.id
_entity.type
_entity.pdbx_description
1 polymer ?
#
loop_
_entity_poly.entity_id
_entity_poly.type
_entity_poly.pdbx_seq_one_letter_code
_entity_poly.pdbx_strand_id
1 'polypeptide(L)'
;MARAAPRRAPRRPPPRPPRAQAIRHLVAPLPRELRRAPGAPRGRARPRRRPRPGPRPAQRRARGRGAPRPHPVRGARRRARRPPLRGPGPAHHGRALPRARPARLPALGRHHQGRPAHRAARPARKLSRTWLDAVSPDYPRHPRRRVGRTAVRGVEHHDGRLDASVAGVGCDLCKTVLVLDRIRIRGFKSLHDVELHLAPLVVVFGPNAVGKSNLLEALMLLGRLVTERTVSDALAPPIRGYPLEAFSLPRGGLRDLLEQEQVTLDLEADLRPPMLAGKDESLRYRVAIAAAPRTGEVRVVDEYLTRLDRVGQPRASFKPRIEKVGDHLVVRQLGEAGTPRHEPTGLNHSIVSNLQYSGENRYPDLDRLRAELGGWRTYYLDPARAMRMAQPPRETSDIAPSGELIAPFLYRLKGNEKHARSFHAIARALRTVIPSIESLSVDLDPERGTIDLRICQQGTEYSSRVISEGTLRILALCSIAANPWPARLVAFEEPENGVHPRRIEVISKLLASIAENEDRQVVVTTHSPTFVSAMLEMKREHPNLIELVRCIQDGRATRIEPFQDPLPLLQNEEIRAALTSSEDLASETERVVSTLLRQGWLDG
;
A
#
# COMPACT_ATOMS: atom_id res chain seq x y z
N MET A 1 19.18 -39.33 64.91
CA MET A 1 18.14 -40.33 64.55
C MET A 1 17.40 -39.85 63.32
N ALA A 2 17.37 -40.64 62.24
CA ALA A 2 16.54 -40.37 61.06
C ALA A 2 15.85 -41.69 60.66
N ARG A 3 14.52 -41.69 60.52
CA ARG A 3 13.75 -42.88 60.12
C ARG A 3 13.53 -42.88 58.61
N ALA A 4 13.67 -44.05 58.00
CA ALA A 4 13.54 -44.27 56.56
C ALA A 4 12.33 -45.17 56.24
N ALA A 5 11.66 -44.90 55.10
CA ALA A 5 10.92 -45.84 54.23
C ALA A 5 9.96 -45.07 53.29
N PRO A 6 9.49 -45.63 52.15
CA PRO A 6 10.06 -46.71 51.34
C PRO A 6 10.21 -46.34 49.83
N ARG A 7 10.95 -47.16 49.07
CA ARG A 7 11.06 -47.07 47.61
C ARG A 7 9.75 -47.49 46.91
N ARG A 8 9.36 -46.83 45.81
CA ARG A 8 8.33 -47.29 44.86
C ARG A 8 8.93 -47.55 43.47
N ALA A 9 8.38 -48.54 42.77
CA ALA A 9 8.89 -49.10 41.51
C ALA A 9 8.66 -48.21 40.27
N PRO A 10 9.44 -48.38 39.18
CA PRO A 10 9.31 -47.59 37.96
C PRO A 10 8.03 -47.96 37.16
N ARG A 11 7.30 -46.95 36.70
CA ARG A 11 6.14 -47.12 35.80
C ARG A 11 6.60 -47.40 34.36
N ARG A 12 5.96 -48.38 33.70
CA ARG A 12 6.15 -48.67 32.27
C ARG A 12 5.56 -47.54 31.39
N PRO A 13 6.13 -47.27 30.19
CA PRO A 13 5.52 -46.37 29.21
C PRO A 13 4.30 -47.02 28.52
N PRO A 14 3.34 -46.22 28.00
CA PRO A 14 2.17 -46.73 27.28
C PRO A 14 2.52 -47.28 25.88
N PRO A 15 1.68 -48.17 25.31
CA PRO A 15 1.91 -48.78 24.00
C PRO A 15 1.68 -47.79 22.84
N ARG A 16 2.37 -48.02 21.71
CA ARG A 16 2.16 -47.27 20.46
C ARG A 16 0.87 -47.73 19.76
N PRO A 17 0.11 -46.82 19.10
CA PRO A 17 -1.02 -47.21 18.26
C PRO A 17 -0.56 -47.91 16.97
N PRO A 18 -1.40 -48.78 16.37
CA PRO A 18 -1.07 -49.55 15.17
C PRO A 18 -1.10 -48.70 13.90
N ARG A 19 -0.36 -49.15 12.88
CA ARG A 19 -0.44 -48.60 11.50
C ARG A 19 -1.61 -49.26 10.74
N ALA A 20 -2.58 -48.46 10.32
CA ALA A 20 -3.48 -48.78 9.20
C ALA A 20 -3.09 -47.83 8.05
N GLN A 21 -2.51 -48.30 6.95
CA GLN A 21 -3.14 -48.99 5.81
C GLN A 21 -4.24 -48.16 5.12
N ALA A 22 -4.02 -47.91 3.83
CA ALA A 22 -4.81 -47.00 3.02
C ALA A 22 -6.12 -47.64 2.54
N ILE A 23 -7.21 -46.88 2.63
CA ILE A 23 -8.49 -47.25 2.03
C ILE A 23 -8.75 -46.33 0.84
N ARG A 24 -8.85 -46.95 -0.35
CA ARG A 24 -9.39 -46.31 -1.56
C ARG A 24 -10.91 -46.44 -1.52
N HIS A 25 -11.64 -45.34 -1.66
CA HIS A 25 -13.02 -45.35 -2.15
C HIS A 25 -12.97 -44.93 -3.63
N LEU A 26 -13.15 -45.83 -4.60
CA LEU A 26 -14.41 -46.40 -5.09
C LEU A 26 -15.35 -45.35 -5.70
N VAL A 27 -15.17 -45.19 -7.01
CA VAL A 27 -16.10 -44.53 -7.95
C VAL A 27 -17.30 -45.45 -8.18
N ALA A 28 -18.52 -44.91 -8.16
CA ALA A 28 -19.73 -45.59 -8.62
C ALA A 28 -20.18 -45.02 -9.99
N PRO A 29 -20.75 -45.86 -10.90
CA PRO A 29 -20.98 -45.46 -12.29
C PRO A 29 -22.37 -44.86 -12.56
N LEU A 30 -22.46 -44.02 -13.59
CA LEU A 30 -23.72 -43.55 -14.20
C LEU A 30 -24.36 -44.65 -15.08
N PRO A 31 -25.69 -44.83 -15.06
CA PRO A 31 -26.38 -45.75 -15.95
C PRO A 31 -26.58 -45.18 -17.37
N ARG A 32 -26.75 -46.06 -18.35
CA ARG A 32 -27.10 -45.77 -19.75
C ARG A 32 -28.25 -46.67 -20.22
N GLU A 33 -28.79 -46.33 -21.40
CA GLU A 33 -29.77 -47.08 -22.23
C GLU A 33 -31.26 -46.80 -21.94
N LEU A 34 -32.19 -46.72 -22.91
CA LEU A 34 -32.13 -46.68 -24.39
C LEU A 34 -33.51 -46.26 -24.97
N ARG A 35 -33.58 -45.49 -26.08
CA ARG A 35 -34.32 -45.81 -27.35
C ARG A 35 -34.58 -44.61 -28.33
N ARG A 36 -34.05 -44.76 -29.56
CA ARG A 36 -34.64 -44.50 -30.91
C ARG A 36 -35.08 -43.09 -31.37
N ALA A 37 -34.18 -42.39 -32.10
CA ALA A 37 -34.19 -42.02 -33.55
C ALA A 37 -35.53 -41.81 -34.35
N PRO A 38 -35.54 -41.17 -35.57
CA PRO A 38 -34.42 -40.71 -36.43
C PRO A 38 -34.55 -39.29 -37.09
N GLY A 39 -33.49 -38.82 -37.78
CA GLY A 39 -33.58 -37.70 -38.74
C GLY A 39 -32.22 -37.14 -39.21
N ALA A 40 -31.84 -37.36 -40.47
CA ALA A 40 -30.63 -36.80 -41.10
C ALA A 40 -30.82 -36.58 -42.61
N PRO A 41 -30.13 -35.60 -43.21
CA PRO A 41 -29.09 -35.93 -44.21
C PRO A 41 -27.82 -35.09 -44.03
N ARG A 42 -26.63 -35.70 -43.91
CA ARG A 42 -25.66 -36.00 -45.00
C ARG A 42 -25.01 -34.78 -45.69
N GLY A 43 -23.79 -34.46 -45.26
CA GLY A 43 -22.76 -33.74 -46.04
C GLY A 43 -21.39 -34.39 -45.82
N ARG A 44 -20.62 -34.68 -46.89
CA ARG A 44 -19.38 -35.47 -46.84
C ARG A 44 -18.13 -34.61 -47.03
N ALA A 45 -17.10 -34.81 -46.20
CA ALA A 45 -15.69 -34.58 -46.58
C ALA A 45 -14.75 -35.52 -45.79
N ARG A 46 -13.72 -36.06 -46.46
CA ARG A 46 -12.73 -37.01 -45.86
C ARG A 46 -11.47 -36.26 -45.38
N PRO A 47 -10.73 -36.77 -44.36
CA PRO A 47 -9.47 -36.20 -43.92
C PRO A 47 -8.31 -36.53 -44.87
N ARG A 48 -7.31 -35.63 -44.99
CA ARG A 48 -6.03 -35.90 -45.65
C ARG A 48 -4.87 -35.98 -44.64
N ARG A 49 -3.84 -36.75 -45.03
CA ARG A 49 -2.78 -37.31 -44.16
C ARG A 49 -1.61 -36.35 -43.89
N ARG A 50 -0.88 -36.60 -42.80
CA ARG A 50 0.48 -36.10 -42.54
C ARG A 50 1.48 -36.49 -43.66
N PRO A 51 2.56 -35.72 -43.81
CA PRO A 51 3.88 -36.31 -44.03
C PRO A 51 5.03 -35.74 -43.17
N ARG A 52 6.00 -36.62 -42.88
CA ARG A 52 7.43 -36.46 -42.54
C ARG A 52 8.14 -37.66 -43.23
N PRO A 53 9.47 -37.71 -43.47
CA PRO A 53 10.57 -37.01 -42.78
C PRO A 53 11.81 -36.54 -43.62
N GLY A 54 12.72 -35.80 -42.96
CA GLY A 54 14.19 -35.80 -43.21
C GLY A 54 14.75 -34.95 -44.37
N PRO A 55 16.09 -34.80 -44.51
CA PRO A 55 17.18 -35.32 -43.66
C PRO A 55 18.14 -34.24 -43.09
N ARG A 56 19.15 -34.66 -42.30
CA ARG A 56 20.35 -33.86 -41.91
C ARG A 56 21.56 -34.29 -42.78
N PRO A 57 22.58 -33.43 -42.97
CA PRO A 57 23.96 -33.85 -43.16
C PRO A 57 24.85 -33.51 -41.94
N ALA A 58 26.07 -34.04 -41.91
CA ALA A 58 26.92 -34.11 -40.70
C ALA A 58 28.38 -33.64 -40.89
N GLN A 59 28.96 -33.20 -39.77
CA GLN A 59 30.38 -33.20 -39.34
C GLN A 59 31.54 -33.44 -40.35
N ARG A 60 32.57 -32.56 -40.26
CA ARG A 60 34.02 -32.89 -40.12
C ARG A 60 34.75 -31.63 -39.62
N ARG A 61 35.50 -31.65 -38.49
CA ARG A 61 36.94 -32.00 -38.29
C ARG A 61 37.90 -31.02 -39.04
N ALA A 62 39.00 -30.46 -38.48
CA ALA A 62 39.77 -30.82 -37.27
C ALA A 62 40.74 -29.72 -36.72
N ARG A 63 41.03 -29.80 -35.40
CA ARG A 63 42.35 -29.65 -34.68
C ARG A 63 43.19 -28.36 -34.74
N GLY A 64 43.64 -27.88 -33.55
CA GLY A 64 44.72 -26.87 -33.44
C GLY A 64 45.13 -26.36 -32.04
N ARG A 65 45.49 -27.26 -31.09
CA ARG A 65 46.42 -27.09 -29.93
C ARG A 65 46.49 -25.79 -29.09
N GLY A 66 46.36 -25.91 -27.76
CA GLY A 66 46.86 -24.92 -26.78
C GLY A 66 46.25 -25.02 -25.37
N ALA A 67 46.93 -25.70 -24.42
CA ALA A 67 46.65 -25.71 -22.97
C ALA A 67 47.94 -25.30 -22.23
N PRO A 68 47.92 -24.74 -20.98
CA PRO A 68 47.55 -25.40 -19.70
C PRO A 68 46.80 -24.45 -18.71
N ARG A 69 46.51 -24.68 -17.42
CA ARG A 69 46.19 -25.86 -16.54
C ARG A 69 45.43 -25.32 -15.28
N PRO A 70 44.54 -26.08 -14.62
CA PRO A 70 43.83 -25.66 -13.39
C PRO A 70 44.29 -26.39 -12.09
N HIS A 71 43.59 -26.12 -10.96
CA HIS A 71 43.58 -26.78 -9.63
C HIS A 71 44.49 -26.21 -8.52
N PRO A 72 44.23 -26.46 -7.19
CA PRO A 72 43.32 -27.47 -6.62
C PRO A 72 42.37 -27.05 -5.45
N VAL A 73 41.51 -28.00 -5.06
CA VAL A 73 40.77 -28.07 -3.78
C VAL A 73 41.23 -29.30 -3.00
N ARG A 74 41.51 -29.16 -1.69
CA ARG A 74 41.55 -30.17 -0.58
C ARG A 74 42.18 -29.48 0.66
N GLY A 75 41.91 -29.81 1.92
CA GLY A 75 40.95 -30.75 2.50
C GLY A 75 41.35 -31.21 3.92
N ALA A 76 40.53 -30.89 4.93
CA ALA A 76 40.36 -31.54 6.26
C ALA A 76 41.53 -31.74 7.27
N ARG A 77 41.30 -31.34 8.53
CA ARG A 77 41.57 -32.06 9.84
C ARG A 77 41.13 -31.13 11.01
N ARG A 78 40.04 -31.39 11.75
CA ARG A 78 39.82 -32.29 12.92
C ARG A 78 40.52 -31.90 14.25
N ARG A 79 39.67 -31.48 15.24
CA ARG A 79 39.70 -31.77 16.72
C ARG A 79 40.94 -31.30 17.54
N ALA A 80 40.87 -30.97 18.84
CA ALA A 80 39.78 -30.66 19.80
C ALA A 80 40.36 -30.18 21.17
N ARG A 81 39.46 -29.80 22.12
CA ARG A 81 39.61 -29.69 23.60
C ARG A 81 39.83 -28.29 24.23
N ARG A 82 39.05 -28.07 25.31
CA ARG A 82 39.04 -26.98 26.34
C ARG A 82 39.90 -27.40 27.57
N PRO A 83 39.90 -26.72 28.76
CA PRO A 83 39.66 -25.30 29.16
C PRO A 83 41.00 -24.75 29.78
N PRO A 84 41.16 -24.12 31.00
CA PRO A 84 40.29 -23.35 31.90
C PRO A 84 40.85 -22.04 32.57
N LEU A 85 39.93 -21.26 33.17
CA LEU A 85 40.03 -20.46 34.42
C LEU A 85 41.17 -19.44 34.70
N ARG A 86 40.80 -18.17 34.95
CA ARG A 86 40.83 -17.48 36.28
C ARG A 86 40.36 -16.02 36.23
N GLY A 87 39.69 -15.54 37.28
CA GLY A 87 39.60 -14.11 37.68
C GLY A 87 40.74 -13.74 38.66
N PRO A 88 40.84 -12.50 39.20
CA PRO A 88 39.76 -11.83 39.97
C PRO A 88 39.64 -10.29 39.77
N GLY A 89 38.75 -9.62 40.55
CA GLY A 89 38.78 -8.16 40.79
C GLY A 89 39.69 -7.78 41.99
N PRO A 90 39.50 -6.65 42.73
CA PRO A 90 38.38 -5.67 42.73
C PRO A 90 38.81 -4.17 42.90
N ALA A 91 37.87 -3.30 43.32
CA ALA A 91 38.03 -2.15 44.26
C ALA A 91 38.07 -0.64 43.81
N HIS A 92 36.98 0.06 44.17
CA HIS A 92 36.88 1.28 45.02
C HIS A 92 37.09 2.76 44.55
N HIS A 93 36.11 3.60 44.96
CA HIS A 93 36.08 5.08 45.22
C HIS A 93 36.35 6.07 44.06
N GLY A 94 35.79 7.30 44.01
CA GLY A 94 34.77 7.99 44.84
C GLY A 94 34.78 9.54 44.64
N ARG A 95 33.70 10.26 45.04
CA ARG A 95 33.55 11.76 45.09
C ARG A 95 33.55 12.50 43.71
N ALA A 96 33.02 13.73 43.54
CA ALA A 96 32.02 14.55 44.27
C ALA A 96 31.47 15.70 43.36
N LEU A 97 30.44 16.42 43.83
CA LEU A 97 29.85 17.64 43.23
C LEU A 97 30.80 18.85 43.25
N PRO A 98 30.44 19.96 42.55
CA PRO A 98 29.89 21.10 43.32
C PRO A 98 28.64 21.80 42.69
N ARG A 99 28.02 22.68 43.50
CA ARG A 99 26.82 23.50 43.20
C ARG A 99 27.18 25.00 43.11
N ALA A 100 26.46 25.78 42.30
CA ALA A 100 26.05 27.19 42.55
C ALA A 100 24.98 27.58 41.51
N ARG A 101 23.71 27.90 41.83
CA ARG A 101 23.04 29.01 42.57
C ARG A 101 22.81 30.31 41.75
N PRO A 102 21.70 31.07 41.99
CA PRO A 102 21.02 31.86 40.94
C PRO A 102 20.83 33.37 41.23
N ALA A 103 20.40 34.11 40.20
CA ALA A 103 19.92 35.51 40.20
C ALA A 103 19.22 35.78 38.84
N ARG A 104 18.26 36.70 38.63
CA ARG A 104 17.54 37.70 39.45
C ARG A 104 16.23 38.10 38.72
N LEU A 105 15.21 38.55 39.46
CA LEU A 105 14.10 39.38 38.92
C LEU A 105 14.52 40.86 38.89
N PRO A 106 13.85 41.70 38.08
CA PRO A 106 13.10 42.82 38.66
C PRO A 106 11.71 43.04 38.02
N ALA A 107 10.98 44.07 38.47
CA ALA A 107 9.52 44.18 38.35
C ALA A 107 9.00 45.51 37.77
N LEU A 108 7.72 45.49 37.36
CA LEU A 108 6.66 46.52 37.44
C LEU A 108 6.88 47.98 36.97
N GLY A 109 5.94 48.44 36.13
CA GLY A 109 5.62 49.85 35.84
C GLY A 109 5.46 50.12 34.33
N ARG A 110 4.50 50.90 33.80
CA ARG A 110 3.33 51.64 34.36
C ARG A 110 2.24 51.74 33.27
N HIS A 111 1.02 52.15 33.66
CA HIS A 111 -0.12 52.42 32.75
C HIS A 111 0.11 53.57 31.75
N HIS A 112 -0.50 53.47 30.58
CA HIS A 112 -1.28 54.58 29.98
C HIS A 112 -2.44 54.05 29.12
N GLN A 113 -3.50 54.86 28.98
CA GLN A 113 -4.79 54.47 28.39
C GLN A 113 -4.89 54.85 26.90
N GLY A 114 -5.67 54.08 26.13
CA GLY A 114 -6.12 54.42 24.77
C GLY A 114 -7.06 53.34 24.19
N ARG A 115 -8.33 53.69 23.93
CA ARG A 115 -9.34 52.82 23.27
C ARG A 115 -9.32 53.07 21.72
N PRO A 116 -10.19 52.42 20.92
CA PRO A 116 -10.03 51.04 20.47
C PRO A 116 -10.07 50.92 18.93
N ALA A 117 -9.58 49.81 18.36
CA ALA A 117 -9.79 49.49 16.94
C ALA A 117 -10.24 48.04 16.77
N HIS A 118 -11.48 47.83 16.33
CA HIS A 118 -12.03 46.51 16.02
C HIS A 118 -11.36 45.94 14.77
N ARG A 119 -10.57 44.87 14.93
CA ARG A 119 -10.37 43.83 13.88
C ARG A 119 -10.20 42.47 14.55
N ALA A 120 -11.28 41.68 14.54
CA ALA A 120 -11.32 40.34 15.10
C ALA A 120 -10.59 39.35 14.17
N ALA A 121 -9.27 39.27 14.29
CA ALA A 121 -8.50 38.15 13.73
C ALA A 121 -8.78 36.89 14.57
N ARG A 122 -9.67 36.01 14.10
CA ARG A 122 -9.80 34.66 14.67
C ARG A 122 -8.50 33.89 14.43
N PRO A 123 -7.79 33.42 15.46
CA PRO A 123 -6.63 32.56 15.25
C PRO A 123 -7.09 31.21 14.74
N ALA A 124 -6.52 30.74 13.63
CA ALA A 124 -6.66 29.35 13.21
C ALA A 124 -6.10 28.46 14.34
N ARG A 125 -6.99 27.76 15.05
CA ARG A 125 -6.60 26.76 16.04
C ARG A 125 -5.93 25.62 15.29
N LYS A 126 -4.60 25.54 15.37
CA LYS A 126 -3.90 24.30 15.02
C LYS A 126 -4.43 23.19 15.93
N LEU A 127 -4.71 22.02 15.36
CA LEU A 127 -4.94 20.78 16.12
C LEU A 127 -3.85 20.64 17.18
N SER A 128 -4.24 20.17 18.38
CA SER A 128 -3.44 20.34 19.60
C SER A 128 -2.02 19.77 19.44
N ARG A 129 -1.03 20.68 19.40
CA ARG A 129 0.41 20.37 19.21
C ARG A 129 0.90 19.17 20.01
N THR A 130 0.40 19.04 21.25
CA THR A 130 0.68 17.92 22.17
C THR A 130 0.50 16.52 21.60
N TRP A 131 -0.36 16.33 20.59
CA TRP A 131 -0.60 15.04 19.95
C TRP A 131 0.28 14.82 18.72
N LEU A 132 0.47 15.86 17.90
CA LEU A 132 1.44 15.87 16.79
C LEU A 132 2.86 15.60 17.30
N ASP A 133 3.25 16.20 18.44
CA ASP A 133 4.52 15.98 19.15
C ASP A 133 4.64 14.57 19.80
N ALA A 134 3.58 13.75 19.76
CA ALA A 134 3.57 12.39 20.28
C ALA A 134 3.66 11.31 19.19
N VAL A 135 3.21 11.61 17.98
CA VAL A 135 3.21 10.69 16.82
C VAL A 135 4.32 11.04 15.81
N SER A 136 4.71 12.31 15.71
CA SER A 136 5.79 12.74 14.82
C SER A 136 7.16 12.48 15.48
N PRO A 137 8.03 11.62 14.92
CA PRO A 137 9.46 11.76 15.18
C PRO A 137 9.91 13.12 14.64
N ASP A 138 10.77 13.84 15.38
CA ASP A 138 11.40 15.08 14.91
C ASP A 138 12.19 14.83 13.61
N TYR A 139 11.52 15.01 12.47
CA TYR A 139 12.17 15.05 11.17
C TYR A 139 12.87 16.41 11.06
N PRO A 140 14.21 16.46 10.98
CA PRO A 140 14.91 17.72 10.79
C PRO A 140 14.55 18.26 9.41
N ARG A 141 13.68 19.27 9.36
CA ARG A 141 13.43 20.08 8.14
C ARG A 141 14.80 20.55 7.63
N HIS A 142 15.25 19.98 6.50
CA HIS A 142 16.61 20.21 6.01
C HIS A 142 16.88 21.71 5.83
N PRO A 143 17.81 22.31 6.60
CA PRO A 143 18.18 23.70 6.39
C PRO A 143 18.90 23.81 5.05
N ARG A 144 18.39 24.66 4.14
CA ARG A 144 19.03 24.94 2.84
C ARG A 144 20.40 25.60 3.04
N ARG A 145 21.45 24.80 3.21
CA ARG A 145 22.84 25.27 3.19
C ARG A 145 23.20 25.70 1.77
N ARG A 146 23.43 27.00 1.56
CA ARG A 146 24.33 27.45 0.49
C ARG A 146 25.71 26.84 0.77
N VAL A 147 26.27 26.10 -0.17
CA VAL A 147 27.66 25.64 -0.11
C VAL A 147 28.33 26.00 -1.44
N GLY A 148 29.46 26.73 -1.34
CA GLY A 148 30.27 27.11 -2.48
C GLY A 148 31.01 25.93 -3.09
N ARG A 149 31.44 26.07 -4.34
CA ARG A 149 32.19 25.04 -5.08
C ARG A 149 33.62 24.92 -4.56
N THR A 150 34.02 23.71 -4.19
CA THR A 150 35.43 23.27 -4.28
C THR A 150 35.44 21.79 -4.65
N ALA A 151 36.21 21.43 -5.68
CA ALA A 151 36.26 20.07 -6.21
C ALA A 151 37.34 19.24 -5.51
N VAL A 152 37.07 17.95 -5.31
CA VAL A 152 38.07 16.94 -4.90
C VAL A 152 37.94 15.73 -5.83
N ARG A 153 39.08 15.20 -6.28
CA ARG A 153 39.18 14.06 -7.21
C ARG A 153 38.80 12.75 -6.51
N GLY A 154 38.24 11.82 -7.27
CA GLY A 154 37.82 10.50 -6.76
C GLY A 154 38.94 9.46 -6.70
N VAL A 155 38.58 8.30 -6.13
CA VAL A 155 39.27 7.02 -6.27
C VAL A 155 38.17 5.98 -6.49
N GLU A 156 38.34 5.14 -7.51
CA GLU A 156 37.36 4.10 -7.89
C GLU A 156 37.60 2.80 -7.12
N HIS A 157 36.52 2.09 -6.80
CA HIS A 157 36.59 0.66 -6.49
C HIS A 157 35.47 -0.08 -7.25
N HIS A 158 35.88 -1.05 -8.07
CA HIS A 158 34.98 -2.02 -8.68
C HIS A 158 34.50 -3.01 -7.62
N ASP A 159 33.18 -3.24 -7.54
CA ASP A 159 32.64 -4.60 -7.67
C ASP A 159 31.13 -4.57 -7.95
N GLY A 160 30.66 -5.48 -8.80
CA GLY A 160 29.30 -5.43 -9.35
C GLY A 160 28.26 -6.22 -8.55
N ARG A 161 27.29 -5.50 -7.97
CA ARG A 161 25.94 -6.02 -7.65
C ARG A 161 24.93 -4.87 -7.67
N LEU A 162 23.75 -5.13 -8.21
CA LEU A 162 22.68 -4.13 -8.36
C LEU A 162 21.86 -4.04 -7.06
N ASP A 163 22.30 -3.19 -6.14
CA ASP A 163 21.49 -2.78 -5.00
C ASP A 163 20.42 -1.77 -5.42
N ALA A 164 19.17 -2.03 -5.07
CA ALA A 164 18.03 -1.13 -5.29
C ALA A 164 17.99 0.01 -4.22
N SER A 165 19.16 0.57 -3.89
CA SER A 165 19.34 1.62 -2.89
C SER A 165 20.18 2.78 -3.42
N VAL A 166 19.83 3.29 -4.61
CA VAL A 166 20.43 4.52 -5.17
C VAL A 166 19.86 5.74 -4.44
N ALA A 167 20.30 5.93 -3.20
CA ALA A 167 20.10 7.13 -2.42
C ALA A 167 21.39 7.96 -2.43
N GLY A 168 21.56 8.78 -3.47
CA GLY A 168 22.41 9.98 -3.40
C GLY A 168 23.63 10.05 -4.31
N VAL A 169 23.44 10.59 -5.52
CA VAL A 169 24.18 11.78 -6.01
C VAL A 169 23.15 12.64 -6.76
N GLY A 170 22.26 13.29 -6.02
CA GLY A 170 20.99 13.76 -6.59
C GLY A 170 21.04 15.11 -7.29
N CYS A 171 20.55 15.14 -8.53
CA CYS A 171 19.98 16.33 -9.16
C CYS A 171 18.95 17.01 -8.23
N ASP A 172 18.81 18.34 -8.27
CA ASP A 172 17.80 19.02 -7.46
C ASP A 172 16.36 18.81 -7.98
N LEU A 173 16.19 18.39 -9.24
CA LEU A 173 14.87 18.14 -9.87
C LEU A 173 14.20 16.82 -9.45
N CYS A 174 14.96 15.80 -9.02
CA CYS A 174 14.39 14.55 -8.51
C CYS A 174 14.00 14.62 -7.03
N LYS A 175 14.27 15.76 -6.36
CA LYS A 175 13.92 16.02 -4.95
C LYS A 175 12.54 16.66 -4.78
N THR A 176 11.95 17.24 -5.83
CA THR A 176 10.63 17.85 -5.75
C THR A 176 9.54 16.76 -5.68
N VAL A 177 8.88 16.66 -4.53
CA VAL A 177 7.70 15.81 -4.29
C VAL A 177 6.61 16.14 -5.33
N LEU A 178 5.82 15.14 -5.71
CA LEU A 178 4.58 15.33 -6.45
C LEU A 178 3.40 14.89 -5.55
N VAL A 179 2.24 15.45 -5.82
CA VAL A 179 0.97 15.14 -5.17
C VAL A 179 -0.06 14.90 -6.27
N LEU A 180 -0.97 13.94 -6.07
CA LEU A 180 -2.04 13.68 -7.02
C LEU A 180 -3.09 14.78 -6.90
N ASP A 181 -3.24 15.57 -7.96
CA ASP A 181 -4.19 16.69 -8.03
C ASP A 181 -5.52 16.27 -8.66
N ARG A 182 -5.44 15.40 -9.68
CA ARG A 182 -6.58 14.87 -10.42
C ARG A 182 -6.30 13.43 -10.86
N ILE A 183 -7.33 12.59 -10.81
CA ILE A 183 -7.34 11.29 -11.48
C ILE A 183 -8.61 11.15 -12.33
N ARG A 184 -8.47 10.58 -13.53
CA ARG A 184 -9.57 10.11 -14.36
C ARG A 184 -9.40 8.63 -14.66
N ILE A 185 -10.51 7.89 -14.55
CA ILE A 185 -10.56 6.44 -14.68
C ILE A 185 -11.67 6.10 -15.65
N ARG A 186 -11.36 5.34 -16.70
CA ARG A 186 -12.35 4.85 -17.66
C ARG A 186 -12.25 3.35 -17.86
N GLY A 187 -13.40 2.70 -17.99
CA GLY A 187 -13.48 1.27 -18.32
C GLY A 187 -12.91 0.33 -17.25
N PHE A 188 -12.72 0.78 -16.00
CA PHE A 188 -12.19 -0.05 -14.91
C PHE A 188 -13.29 -0.48 -13.95
N LYS A 189 -13.65 -1.76 -13.92
CA LYS A 189 -14.72 -2.31 -13.06
C LYS A 189 -16.01 -1.48 -13.18
N SER A 190 -16.58 -0.98 -12.08
CA SER A 190 -17.75 -0.08 -12.10
C SER A 190 -17.40 1.37 -12.48
N LEU A 191 -16.13 1.75 -12.54
CA LEU A 191 -15.65 3.09 -12.88
C LEU A 191 -15.63 3.26 -14.42
N HIS A 192 -16.81 3.48 -15.01
CA HIS A 192 -16.98 3.60 -16.46
C HIS A 192 -16.33 4.87 -17.03
N ASP A 193 -16.59 6.03 -16.44
CA ASP A 193 -15.85 7.30 -16.64
C ASP A 193 -16.01 8.14 -15.37
N VAL A 194 -14.98 8.18 -14.54
CA VAL A 194 -14.97 8.89 -13.25
C VAL A 194 -13.78 9.83 -13.21
N GLU A 195 -14.01 11.08 -12.85
CA GLU A 195 -12.97 12.10 -12.69
C GLU A 195 -13.07 12.69 -11.28
N LEU A 196 -11.94 12.77 -10.57
CA LEU A 196 -11.85 13.22 -9.18
C LEU A 196 -10.64 14.13 -9.01
N HIS A 197 -10.86 15.29 -8.38
CA HIS A 197 -9.80 16.13 -7.82
C HIS A 197 -9.56 15.76 -6.35
N LEU A 198 -8.30 15.80 -5.90
CA LEU A 198 -7.94 15.34 -4.56
C LEU A 198 -7.36 16.44 -3.67
N ALA A 199 -7.93 16.57 -2.48
CA ALA A 199 -7.36 17.31 -1.35
C ALA A 199 -6.25 16.48 -0.65
N PRO A 200 -5.55 17.04 0.36
CA PRO A 200 -4.60 16.27 1.18
C PRO A 200 -5.24 15.08 1.91
N LEU A 201 -6.48 15.19 2.37
CA LEU A 201 -7.31 14.09 2.84
C LEU A 201 -8.62 14.04 2.05
N VAL A 202 -8.88 12.93 1.35
CA VAL A 202 -10.15 12.67 0.65
C VAL A 202 -10.88 11.51 1.32
N VAL A 203 -12.13 11.73 1.71
CA VAL A 203 -13.00 10.69 2.29
C VAL A 203 -14.14 10.38 1.32
N VAL A 204 -14.11 9.17 0.78
CA VAL A 204 -15.05 8.63 -0.20
C VAL A 204 -16.05 7.75 0.53
N PHE A 205 -17.29 8.18 0.62
CA PHE A 205 -18.32 7.48 1.39
C PHE A 205 -19.58 7.23 0.58
N GLY A 206 -20.35 6.21 0.97
CA GLY A 206 -21.54 5.78 0.25
C GLY A 206 -21.94 4.34 0.62
N PRO A 207 -23.02 3.82 0.03
CA PRO A 207 -23.53 2.47 0.32
C PRO A 207 -22.54 1.37 -0.03
N ASN A 208 -22.85 0.13 0.34
CA ASN A 208 -22.06 -1.03 -0.09
C ASN A 208 -22.22 -1.30 -1.60
N ALA A 209 -21.26 -2.00 -2.19
CA ALA A 209 -21.19 -2.36 -3.62
C ALA A 209 -21.13 -1.20 -4.66
N VAL A 210 -21.33 0.08 -4.29
CA VAL A 210 -21.33 1.23 -5.23
C VAL A 210 -19.97 1.55 -5.91
N GLY A 211 -18.92 0.79 -5.62
CA GLY A 211 -17.61 0.90 -6.28
C GLY A 211 -16.55 1.74 -5.55
N LYS A 212 -16.78 2.15 -4.29
CA LYS A 212 -15.76 2.84 -3.45
C LYS A 212 -14.39 2.16 -3.51
N SER A 213 -14.36 0.85 -3.28
CA SER A 213 -13.14 0.05 -3.23
C SER A 213 -12.46 -0.12 -4.61
N ASN A 214 -13.20 0.06 -5.71
CA ASN A 214 -12.63 0.07 -7.06
C ASN A 214 -11.77 1.32 -7.31
N LEU A 215 -12.07 2.45 -6.66
CA LEU A 215 -11.24 3.66 -6.76
C LEU A 215 -9.84 3.41 -6.18
N LEU A 216 -9.76 2.73 -5.03
CA LEU A 216 -8.48 2.40 -4.41
C LEU A 216 -7.69 1.38 -5.25
N GLU A 217 -8.38 0.40 -5.83
CA GLU A 217 -7.75 -0.54 -6.78
C GLU A 217 -7.26 0.15 -8.06
N ALA A 218 -7.93 1.17 -8.58
CA ALA A 218 -7.47 1.93 -9.74
C ALA A 218 -6.20 2.75 -9.43
N LEU A 219 -6.13 3.39 -8.26
CA LEU A 219 -4.90 4.04 -7.76
C LEU A 219 -3.75 3.02 -7.62
N MET A 220 -4.04 1.85 -7.04
CA MET A 220 -3.09 0.76 -6.88
C MET A 220 -2.61 0.19 -8.23
N LEU A 221 -3.52 0.04 -9.19
CA LEU A 221 -3.19 -0.42 -10.54
C LEU A 221 -2.30 0.60 -11.26
N LEU A 222 -2.59 1.90 -11.17
CA LEU A 222 -1.76 2.93 -11.79
C LEU A 222 -0.31 2.91 -11.25
N GLY A 223 -0.14 2.73 -9.93
CA GLY A 223 1.17 2.51 -9.31
C GLY A 223 1.86 1.24 -9.85
N ARG A 224 1.15 0.11 -9.87
CA ARG A 224 1.67 -1.17 -10.36
C ARG A 224 2.06 -1.13 -11.84
N LEU A 225 1.31 -0.43 -12.69
CA LEU A 225 1.59 -0.33 -14.13
C LEU A 225 2.92 0.34 -14.45
N VAL A 226 3.45 1.17 -13.55
CA VAL A 226 4.77 1.80 -13.73
C VAL A 226 5.89 1.15 -12.94
N THR A 227 5.60 0.14 -12.10
CA THR A 227 6.63 -0.60 -11.33
C THR A 227 6.79 -2.06 -11.73
N GLU A 228 5.71 -2.71 -12.18
CA GLU A 228 5.71 -4.12 -12.54
C GLU A 228 6.27 -4.36 -13.94
N ARG A 229 6.82 -5.56 -14.13
CA ARG A 229 7.48 -5.95 -15.39
C ARG A 229 6.53 -6.16 -16.56
N THR A 230 5.27 -6.51 -16.27
CA THR A 230 4.24 -6.69 -17.28
C THR A 230 2.89 -6.16 -16.79
N VAL A 231 2.00 -5.86 -17.73
CA VAL A 231 0.60 -5.53 -17.48
C VAL A 231 -0.13 -6.69 -16.78
N SER A 232 0.23 -7.93 -17.09
CA SER A 232 -0.35 -9.11 -16.42
C SER A 232 0.05 -9.18 -14.95
N ASP A 233 1.29 -8.83 -14.61
CA ASP A 233 1.74 -8.74 -13.21
C ASP A 233 1.04 -7.56 -12.51
N ALA A 234 0.88 -6.41 -13.19
CA ALA A 234 0.18 -5.26 -12.63
C ALA A 234 -1.29 -5.56 -12.30
N LEU A 235 -1.98 -6.34 -13.12
CA LEU A 235 -3.36 -6.80 -12.92
C LEU A 235 -3.50 -8.01 -11.98
N ALA A 236 -2.39 -8.65 -11.58
CA ALA A 236 -2.39 -9.74 -10.62
C ALA A 236 -2.68 -9.26 -9.18
N PRO A 237 -2.91 -10.18 -8.21
CA PRO A 237 -3.09 -9.82 -6.81
C PRO A 237 -2.00 -8.86 -6.29
N PRO A 238 -2.35 -7.83 -5.51
CA PRO A 238 -3.58 -7.71 -4.71
C PRO A 238 -4.77 -7.02 -5.40
N ILE A 239 -4.75 -6.77 -6.71
CA ILE A 239 -5.97 -6.41 -7.45
C ILE A 239 -6.98 -7.58 -7.31
N ARG A 240 -8.26 -7.27 -7.03
CA ARG A 240 -9.29 -8.28 -6.77
C ARG A 240 -9.89 -8.79 -8.09
N GLY A 241 -10.06 -10.11 -8.19
CA GLY A 241 -10.60 -10.77 -9.38
C GLY A 241 -9.53 -11.23 -10.36
N TYR A 242 -9.96 -11.75 -11.50
CA TYR A 242 -9.08 -12.09 -12.63
C TYR A 242 -8.75 -10.84 -13.48
N PRO A 243 -7.64 -10.83 -14.24
CA PRO A 243 -7.22 -9.65 -15.01
C PRO A 243 -8.28 -9.08 -15.96
N LEU A 244 -9.16 -9.93 -16.51
CA LEU A 244 -10.27 -9.52 -17.39
C LEU A 244 -11.43 -8.86 -16.60
N GLU A 245 -11.60 -9.20 -15.32
CA GLU A 245 -12.60 -8.60 -14.42
C GLU A 245 -12.18 -7.21 -13.91
N ALA A 246 -10.97 -6.76 -14.22
CA ALA A 246 -10.56 -5.37 -14.04
C ALA A 246 -11.25 -4.43 -15.04
N PHE A 247 -11.75 -4.93 -16.17
CA PHE A 247 -12.44 -4.14 -17.19
C PHE A 247 -13.94 -4.00 -16.88
N SER A 248 -14.55 -2.89 -17.30
CA SER A 248 -15.98 -2.65 -17.11
C SER A 248 -16.84 -3.66 -17.86
N LEU A 249 -17.78 -4.30 -17.15
CA LEU A 249 -18.62 -5.34 -17.73
C LEU A 249 -19.75 -4.75 -18.63
N PRO A 250 -19.99 -5.32 -19.83
CA PRO A 250 -21.19 -5.05 -20.64
C PRO A 250 -22.46 -5.62 -19.97
N ARG A 251 -23.64 -5.36 -20.56
CA ARG A 251 -24.95 -5.60 -19.88
C ARG A 251 -25.19 -7.06 -19.51
N GLY A 252 -24.86 -8.04 -20.36
CA GLY A 252 -24.89 -9.48 -20.03
C GLY A 252 -23.67 -9.98 -19.25
N GLY A 253 -22.88 -9.09 -18.64
CA GLY A 253 -21.79 -9.43 -17.74
C GLY A 253 -20.58 -10.05 -18.45
N LEU A 254 -19.95 -11.03 -17.80
CA LEU A 254 -18.75 -11.69 -18.30
C LEU A 254 -18.98 -12.44 -19.62
N ARG A 255 -20.20 -12.93 -19.88
CA ARG A 255 -20.52 -13.63 -21.14
C ARG A 255 -20.34 -12.70 -22.34
N ASP A 256 -21.08 -11.59 -22.34
CA ASP A 256 -21.00 -10.56 -23.37
C ASP A 256 -19.57 -10.00 -23.52
N LEU A 257 -18.80 -9.93 -22.42
CA LEU A 257 -17.40 -9.50 -22.44
C LEU A 257 -16.52 -10.49 -23.22
N LEU A 258 -16.70 -11.80 -23.04
CA LEU A 258 -15.96 -12.85 -23.75
C LEU A 258 -16.33 -12.95 -25.23
N GLU A 259 -17.51 -12.44 -25.61
CA GLU A 259 -17.94 -12.37 -27.02
C GLU A 259 -17.22 -11.23 -27.79
N GLN A 260 -16.76 -10.17 -27.10
CA GLN A 260 -16.01 -9.05 -27.68
C GLN A 260 -14.60 -9.42 -28.14
N GLU A 261 -14.12 -8.78 -29.21
CA GLU A 261 -12.76 -8.97 -29.72
C GLU A 261 -11.69 -8.29 -28.85
N GLN A 262 -12.02 -7.10 -28.34
CA GLN A 262 -11.11 -6.27 -27.54
C GLN A 262 -11.91 -5.41 -26.56
N VAL A 263 -11.41 -5.30 -25.33
CA VAL A 263 -11.91 -4.41 -24.28
C VAL A 263 -10.80 -3.43 -23.87
N THR A 264 -11.14 -2.25 -23.39
CA THR A 264 -10.14 -1.21 -23.01
C THR A 264 -10.45 -0.56 -21.68
N LEU A 265 -9.39 -0.19 -20.95
CA LEU A 265 -9.43 0.69 -19.79
C LEU A 265 -8.36 1.78 -19.94
N ASP A 266 -8.59 2.96 -19.37
CA ASP A 266 -7.69 4.12 -19.43
C ASP A 266 -7.60 4.77 -18.04
N LEU A 267 -6.37 5.04 -17.60
CA LEU A 267 -6.06 5.71 -16.33
C LEU A 267 -5.23 6.95 -16.63
N GLU A 268 -5.74 8.12 -16.25
CA GLU A 268 -5.06 9.42 -16.39
C GLU A 268 -4.87 10.07 -15.01
N ALA A 269 -3.70 10.61 -14.74
CA ALA A 269 -3.37 11.31 -13.50
C ALA A 269 -2.60 12.60 -13.77
N ASP A 270 -3.05 13.68 -13.12
CA ASP A 270 -2.30 14.94 -13.04
C ASP A 270 -1.60 15.03 -11.68
N LEU A 271 -0.28 15.14 -11.74
CA LEU A 271 0.61 15.23 -10.60
C LEU A 271 1.15 16.65 -10.52
N ARG A 272 1.03 17.31 -9.37
CA ARG A 272 1.53 18.69 -9.15
C ARG A 272 2.55 18.72 -8.01
N PRO A 273 3.58 19.58 -8.07
CA PRO A 273 4.45 19.79 -6.93
C PRO A 273 3.72 20.58 -5.82
N PRO A 274 4.09 20.43 -4.54
CA PRO A 274 3.50 21.22 -3.46
C PRO A 274 3.81 22.73 -3.65
N MET A 275 2.89 23.58 -3.18
CA MET A 275 2.73 25.03 -3.53
C MET A 275 3.97 25.93 -3.52
N LEU A 276 5.08 25.53 -2.88
CA LEU A 276 6.31 26.32 -2.70
C LEU A 276 7.45 25.97 -3.68
N ALA A 277 7.28 24.95 -4.52
CA ALA A 277 8.25 24.62 -5.57
C ALA A 277 8.03 25.48 -6.83
N GLY A 278 8.69 26.63 -6.88
CA GLY A 278 8.59 27.54 -8.02
C GLY A 278 9.13 26.96 -9.34
N LYS A 279 8.31 27.10 -10.39
CA LYS A 279 8.43 26.62 -11.79
C LYS A 279 7.58 25.40 -12.08
N ASP A 280 6.97 25.44 -13.27
CA ASP A 280 5.91 24.55 -13.69
C ASP A 280 6.47 23.14 -14.00
N GLU A 281 6.40 22.27 -12.99
CA GLU A 281 6.90 20.88 -12.94
C GLU A 281 5.78 19.83 -12.90
N SER A 282 4.52 20.25 -13.01
CA SER A 282 3.36 19.35 -13.02
C SER A 282 3.40 18.42 -14.24
N LEU A 283 3.00 17.16 -14.05
CA LEU A 283 2.98 16.12 -15.07
C LEU A 283 1.54 15.64 -15.29
N ARG A 284 1.17 15.38 -16.55
CA ARG A 284 0.02 14.53 -16.90
C ARG A 284 0.55 13.21 -17.42
N TYR A 285 0.13 12.11 -16.81
CA TYR A 285 0.38 10.76 -17.27
C TYR A 285 -0.94 10.09 -17.61
N ARG A 286 -1.02 9.40 -18.76
CA ARG A 286 -2.15 8.56 -19.15
C ARG A 286 -1.66 7.26 -19.72
N VAL A 287 -2.28 6.15 -19.34
CA VAL A 287 -2.00 4.81 -19.87
C VAL A 287 -3.30 4.11 -20.21
N ALA A 288 -3.40 3.62 -21.45
CA ALA A 288 -4.54 2.85 -21.93
C ALA A 288 -4.12 1.40 -22.19
N ILE A 289 -4.90 0.48 -21.65
CA ILE A 289 -4.66 -0.96 -21.73
C ILE A 289 -5.83 -1.57 -22.49
N ALA A 290 -5.51 -2.52 -23.36
CA ALA A 290 -6.49 -3.42 -23.94
C ALA A 290 -6.29 -4.85 -23.44
N ALA A 291 -7.39 -5.58 -23.32
CA ALA A 291 -7.39 -7.03 -23.25
C ALA A 291 -8.11 -7.63 -24.46
N ALA A 292 -7.66 -8.81 -24.91
CA ALA A 292 -8.38 -9.66 -25.84
C ALA A 292 -9.11 -10.76 -25.03
N PRO A 293 -10.44 -10.65 -24.79
CA PRO A 293 -11.15 -11.48 -23.81
C PRO A 293 -11.01 -12.99 -24.02
N ARG A 294 -10.96 -13.44 -25.29
CA ARG A 294 -10.86 -14.86 -25.65
C ARG A 294 -9.49 -15.50 -25.42
N THR A 295 -8.42 -14.70 -25.41
CA THR A 295 -7.04 -15.20 -25.23
C THR A 295 -6.47 -14.86 -23.86
N GLY A 296 -7.02 -13.85 -23.18
CA GLY A 296 -6.47 -13.28 -21.94
C GLY A 296 -5.23 -12.41 -22.18
N GLU A 297 -4.87 -12.13 -23.44
CA GLU A 297 -3.74 -11.25 -23.77
C GLU A 297 -4.05 -9.82 -23.31
N VAL A 298 -3.11 -9.20 -22.59
CA VAL A 298 -3.21 -7.81 -22.09
C VAL A 298 -2.02 -6.98 -22.59
N ARG A 299 -2.29 -5.77 -23.09
CA ARG A 299 -1.29 -4.92 -23.77
C ARG A 299 -1.57 -3.43 -23.62
N VAL A 300 -0.51 -2.62 -23.57
CA VAL A 300 -0.58 -1.15 -23.62
C VAL A 300 -0.85 -0.73 -25.06
N VAL A 301 -1.96 -0.03 -25.29
CA VAL A 301 -2.40 0.42 -26.63
C VAL A 301 -2.20 1.91 -26.86
N ASP A 302 -2.01 2.68 -25.80
CA ASP A 302 -1.65 4.10 -25.80
C ASP A 302 -0.97 4.43 -24.46
N GLU A 303 0.00 5.34 -24.49
CA GLU A 303 0.69 5.85 -23.31
C GLU A 303 1.14 7.28 -23.60
N TYR A 304 0.92 8.17 -22.63
CA TYR A 304 1.11 9.60 -22.79
C TYR A 304 1.71 10.21 -21.53
N LEU A 305 2.76 11.00 -21.69
CA LEU A 305 3.39 11.74 -20.58
C LEU A 305 3.79 13.12 -21.07
N THR A 306 3.28 14.17 -20.42
CA THR A 306 3.65 15.55 -20.75
C THR A 306 3.79 16.42 -19.51
N ARG A 307 4.40 17.60 -19.67
CA ARG A 307 4.46 18.65 -18.66
C ARG A 307 3.30 19.62 -18.85
N LEU A 308 2.63 19.95 -17.75
CA LEU A 308 1.54 20.92 -17.73
C LEU A 308 2.06 22.34 -17.47
N ASP A 309 1.25 23.33 -17.79
CA ASP A 309 1.39 24.71 -17.32
C ASP A 309 0.71 24.91 -15.94
N ARG A 310 0.60 26.17 -15.50
CA ARG A 310 -0.04 26.55 -14.24
C ARG A 310 -1.57 26.44 -14.25
N VAL A 311 -2.18 26.32 -15.43
CA VAL A 311 -3.62 26.19 -15.65
C VAL A 311 -4.00 24.71 -15.78
N GLY A 312 -3.02 23.80 -15.84
CA GLY A 312 -3.24 22.36 -16.01
C GLY A 312 -3.38 21.91 -17.46
N GLN A 313 -2.97 22.75 -18.42
CA GLN A 313 -2.97 22.41 -19.85
C GLN A 313 -1.58 21.89 -20.30
N PRO A 314 -1.50 20.96 -21.26
CA PRO A 314 -0.24 20.58 -21.88
C PRO A 314 0.47 21.80 -22.47
N ARG A 315 1.74 22.02 -22.12
CA ARG A 315 2.49 23.16 -22.65
C ARG A 315 2.72 23.02 -24.15
N ALA A 316 2.15 23.91 -24.96
CA ALA A 316 2.38 23.96 -26.40
C ALA A 316 3.86 24.06 -26.82
N SER A 317 4.72 24.64 -25.97
CA SER A 317 6.17 24.73 -26.19
C SER A 317 6.96 23.45 -25.86
N PHE A 318 6.33 22.44 -25.24
CA PHE A 318 6.98 21.17 -24.88
C PHE A 318 6.27 20.00 -25.56
N LYS A 319 6.97 19.32 -26.47
CA LYS A 319 6.49 18.03 -27.00
C LYS A 319 6.38 17.01 -25.85
N PRO A 320 5.37 16.13 -25.85
CA PRO A 320 5.24 15.06 -24.87
C PRO A 320 6.50 14.18 -24.78
N ARG A 321 6.78 13.68 -23.58
CA ARG A 321 7.85 12.71 -23.29
C ARG A 321 7.51 11.33 -23.84
N ILE A 322 6.24 10.97 -23.78
CA ILE A 322 5.67 9.77 -24.38
C ILE A 322 4.40 10.22 -25.08
N GLU A 323 4.20 9.80 -26.33
CA GLU A 323 2.92 9.91 -27.04
C GLU A 323 2.83 8.83 -28.11
N LYS A 324 1.61 8.42 -28.45
CA LYS A 324 1.34 7.56 -29.60
C LYS A 324 1.33 8.36 -30.91
N VAL A 325 2.07 7.88 -31.91
CA VAL A 325 2.09 8.40 -33.28
C VAL A 325 1.92 7.22 -34.25
N GLY A 326 0.73 7.11 -34.85
CA GLY A 326 0.33 5.92 -35.59
C GLY A 326 0.38 4.67 -34.70
N ASP A 327 1.01 3.62 -35.18
CA ASP A 327 1.14 2.34 -34.45
C ASP A 327 2.33 2.28 -33.48
N HIS A 328 3.00 3.40 -33.20
CA HIS A 328 4.22 3.48 -32.39
C HIS A 328 4.08 4.43 -31.21
N LEU A 329 4.75 4.14 -30.10
CA LEU A 329 4.98 5.05 -28.98
C LEU A 329 6.32 5.77 -29.18
N VAL A 330 6.28 7.10 -29.22
CA VAL A 330 7.47 7.95 -29.37
C VAL A 330 7.96 8.40 -28.01
N VAL A 331 9.17 7.98 -27.64
CA VAL A 331 9.79 8.27 -26.33
C VAL A 331 10.90 9.29 -26.48
N ARG A 332 10.82 10.41 -25.75
CA ARG A 332 11.72 11.56 -25.88
C ARG A 332 12.53 11.84 -24.63
N GLN A 333 13.85 11.82 -24.78
CA GLN A 333 14.80 12.25 -23.75
C GLN A 333 14.79 13.78 -23.57
N LEU A 334 15.40 14.25 -22.48
CA LEU A 334 15.63 15.67 -22.19
C LEU A 334 16.83 16.20 -22.99
N GLY A 335 16.66 17.36 -23.65
CA GLY A 335 17.69 18.00 -24.48
C GLY A 335 17.41 17.89 -25.99
N GLU A 336 17.88 18.88 -26.76
CA GLU A 336 17.54 19.03 -28.19
C GLU A 336 18.28 18.05 -29.11
N ALA A 337 19.47 17.58 -28.70
CA ALA A 337 20.32 16.69 -29.50
C ALA A 337 19.93 15.20 -29.45
N GLY A 338 18.81 14.86 -28.79
CA GLY A 338 18.42 13.48 -28.52
C GLY A 338 17.43 12.91 -29.53
N THR A 339 17.87 12.00 -30.40
CA THR A 339 16.97 11.23 -31.28
C THR A 339 15.86 10.55 -30.46
N PRO A 340 14.56 10.73 -30.80
CA PRO A 340 13.47 10.00 -30.17
C PRO A 340 13.61 8.49 -30.42
N ARG A 341 13.15 7.68 -29.46
CA ARG A 341 12.94 6.25 -29.70
C ARG A 341 11.51 6.00 -30.16
N HIS A 342 11.35 4.98 -30.99
CA HIS A 342 10.07 4.52 -31.51
C HIS A 342 9.90 3.07 -31.09
N GLU A 343 8.99 2.82 -30.17
CA GLU A 343 8.59 1.48 -29.74
C GLU A 343 7.26 1.13 -30.43
N PRO A 344 6.98 -0.14 -30.77
CA PRO A 344 5.67 -0.52 -31.27
C PRO A 344 4.59 -0.35 -30.18
N THR A 345 3.36 -0.09 -30.56
CA THR A 345 2.20 -0.23 -29.66
C THR A 345 1.86 -1.71 -29.44
N GLY A 346 1.05 -2.01 -28.43
CA GLY A 346 0.72 -3.39 -28.07
C GLY A 346 1.75 -4.09 -27.19
N LEU A 347 2.63 -3.33 -26.51
CA LEU A 347 3.59 -3.87 -25.56
C LEU A 347 2.88 -4.53 -24.36
N ASN A 348 3.48 -5.58 -23.81
CA ASN A 348 3.02 -6.22 -22.59
C ASN A 348 3.41 -5.46 -21.30
N HIS A 349 3.93 -4.23 -21.40
CA HIS A 349 4.45 -3.39 -20.30
C HIS A 349 4.34 -1.91 -20.66
N SER A 350 4.40 -1.01 -19.68
CA SER A 350 4.46 0.44 -19.92
C SER A 350 5.88 0.89 -20.22
N ILE A 351 6.03 1.93 -21.03
CA ILE A 351 7.31 2.61 -21.28
C ILE A 351 7.91 3.09 -19.95
N VAL A 352 7.08 3.61 -19.03
CA VAL A 352 7.56 4.08 -17.73
C VAL A 352 8.08 2.94 -16.85
N SER A 353 7.50 1.73 -16.85
CA SER A 353 8.04 0.61 -16.03
C SER A 353 9.34 0.02 -16.56
N ASN A 354 9.66 0.25 -17.83
CA ASN A 354 10.87 -0.26 -18.44
C ASN A 354 12.11 0.58 -18.06
N LEU A 355 12.99 -0.01 -17.25
CA LEU A 355 14.20 0.63 -16.71
C LEU A 355 15.26 1.02 -17.77
N GLN A 356 15.08 0.65 -19.05
CA GLN A 356 15.89 1.24 -20.14
C GLN A 356 15.60 2.74 -20.34
N TYR A 357 14.42 3.20 -19.90
CA TYR A 357 13.93 4.57 -19.95
C TYR A 357 14.12 5.27 -18.59
N SER A 358 15.37 5.26 -18.12
CA SER A 358 15.79 5.83 -16.84
C SER A 358 17.10 6.63 -16.98
N GLY A 359 17.37 7.49 -15.99
CA GLY A 359 18.59 8.27 -15.82
C GLY A 359 18.31 9.77 -15.77
N GLU A 360 18.76 10.44 -14.70
CA GLU A 360 18.42 11.83 -14.36
C GLU A 360 18.66 12.85 -15.49
N ASN A 361 19.67 12.62 -16.34
CA ASN A 361 20.00 13.51 -17.45
C ASN A 361 19.25 13.18 -18.77
N ARG A 362 18.61 12.00 -18.87
CA ARG A 362 17.94 11.52 -20.09
C ARG A 362 16.43 11.47 -19.93
N TYR A 363 15.93 10.81 -18.88
CA TYR A 363 14.48 10.57 -18.69
C TYR A 363 13.98 11.00 -17.28
N PRO A 364 14.34 12.19 -16.76
CA PRO A 364 13.99 12.60 -15.40
C PRO A 364 12.49 12.65 -15.13
N ASP A 365 11.67 12.98 -16.14
CA ASP A 365 10.22 13.01 -16.00
C ASP A 365 9.63 11.61 -15.79
N LEU A 366 10.22 10.57 -16.41
CA LEU A 366 9.81 9.17 -16.24
C LEU A 366 10.31 8.63 -14.90
N ASP A 367 11.55 8.94 -14.51
CA ASP A 367 12.09 8.55 -13.20
C ASP A 367 11.28 9.17 -12.05
N ARG A 368 10.91 10.44 -12.16
CA ARG A 368 10.09 11.15 -11.17
C ARG A 368 8.67 10.58 -11.08
N LEU A 369 8.04 10.30 -12.23
CA LEU A 369 6.73 9.65 -12.29
C LEU A 369 6.75 8.26 -11.65
N ARG A 370 7.76 7.44 -11.98
CA ARG A 370 7.96 6.09 -11.43
C ARG A 370 8.17 6.12 -9.91
N ALA A 371 8.98 7.05 -9.42
CA ALA A 371 9.24 7.25 -8.00
C ALA A 371 7.99 7.73 -7.23
N GLU A 372 7.15 8.55 -7.86
CA GLU A 372 5.88 9.01 -7.28
C GLU A 372 4.86 7.87 -7.18
N LEU A 373 4.40 7.36 -8.32
CA LEU A 373 3.34 6.37 -8.40
C LEU A 373 3.74 5.04 -7.74
N GLY A 374 5.01 4.63 -7.86
CA GLY A 374 5.56 3.46 -7.16
C GLY A 374 5.70 3.65 -5.64
N GLY A 375 5.61 4.89 -5.16
CA GLY A 375 5.56 5.25 -3.74
C GLY A 375 4.17 5.14 -3.10
N TRP A 376 3.11 4.96 -3.89
CA TRP A 376 1.74 4.89 -3.39
C TRP A 376 1.45 3.56 -2.67
N ARG A 377 0.68 3.59 -1.57
CA ARG A 377 0.29 2.40 -0.81
C ARG A 377 -1.21 2.38 -0.56
N THR A 378 -1.80 1.19 -0.63
CA THR A 378 -3.21 0.93 -0.30
C THR A 378 -3.26 -0.12 0.80
N TYR A 379 -4.00 0.15 1.87
CA TYR A 379 -4.16 -0.75 3.01
C TYR A 379 -5.63 -1.16 3.17
N TYR A 380 -5.84 -2.47 3.29
CA TYR A 380 -7.12 -3.11 3.58
C TYR A 380 -7.22 -3.58 5.04
N LEU A 381 -6.06 -3.84 5.68
CA LEU A 381 -5.89 -4.29 7.08
C LEU A 381 -6.80 -5.46 7.52
N ASP A 382 -6.22 -6.67 7.60
CA ASP A 382 -6.90 -7.86 8.13
C ASP A 382 -6.29 -8.29 9.49
N PRO A 383 -6.76 -7.71 10.61
CA PRO A 383 -6.42 -8.15 11.97
C PRO A 383 -6.81 -9.58 12.30
N ALA A 384 -7.87 -10.11 11.69
CA ALA A 384 -8.43 -11.40 12.05
C ALA A 384 -7.51 -12.54 11.61
N ARG A 385 -6.90 -12.41 10.42
CA ARG A 385 -6.00 -13.40 9.83
C ARG A 385 -4.61 -12.83 9.61
N ALA A 386 -4.45 -11.90 8.67
CA ALA A 386 -3.15 -11.45 8.17
C ALA A 386 -2.20 -10.92 9.26
N MET A 387 -2.65 -9.96 10.08
CA MET A 387 -1.81 -9.32 11.11
C MET A 387 -1.49 -10.23 12.32
N ARG A 388 -2.20 -11.35 12.44
CA ARG A 388 -1.99 -12.37 13.48
C ARG A 388 -1.03 -13.48 13.05
N MET A 389 -0.66 -13.54 11.76
CA MET A 389 0.28 -14.53 11.26
C MET A 389 1.68 -14.29 11.85
N ALA A 390 2.25 -15.32 12.46
CA ALA A 390 3.65 -15.31 12.86
C ALA A 390 4.54 -15.30 11.62
N GLN A 391 5.50 -14.38 11.55
CA GLN A 391 6.40 -14.21 10.41
C GLN A 391 7.87 -14.22 10.86
N PRO A 392 8.80 -14.75 10.04
CA PRO A 392 10.23 -14.63 10.30
C PRO A 392 10.71 -13.19 10.14
N PRO A 393 11.89 -12.83 10.70
CA PRO A 393 12.57 -11.57 10.38
C PRO A 393 12.75 -11.40 8.87
N ARG A 394 12.40 -10.21 8.37
CA ARG A 394 12.45 -9.85 6.95
C ARG A 394 12.85 -8.38 6.80
N GLU A 395 13.60 -8.09 5.75
CA GLU A 395 13.76 -6.70 5.31
C GLU A 395 12.45 -6.19 4.71
N THR A 396 11.80 -5.26 5.41
CA THR A 396 10.60 -4.56 4.94
C THR A 396 10.64 -3.09 5.36
N SER A 397 10.16 -2.19 4.50
CA SER A 397 9.94 -0.77 4.77
C SER A 397 8.46 -0.43 5.02
N ASP A 398 7.59 -1.44 5.03
CA ASP A 398 6.14 -1.29 5.15
C ASP A 398 5.50 -2.47 5.88
N ILE A 399 4.25 -2.31 6.33
CA ILE A 399 3.44 -3.38 6.96
C ILE A 399 2.71 -4.27 5.94
N ALA A 400 2.74 -3.92 4.64
CA ALA A 400 2.01 -4.54 3.53
C ALA A 400 0.47 -4.34 3.58
N PRO A 401 -0.26 -4.53 2.46
CA PRO A 401 -1.65 -4.08 2.34
C PRO A 401 -2.62 -4.64 3.39
N SER A 402 -2.43 -5.88 3.82
CA SER A 402 -3.28 -6.51 4.85
C SER A 402 -2.70 -6.39 6.26
N GLY A 403 -1.55 -5.72 6.41
CA GLY A 403 -0.81 -5.58 7.67
C GLY A 403 -0.02 -6.84 8.06
N GLU A 404 0.17 -7.79 7.14
CA GLU A 404 0.83 -9.07 7.42
C GLU A 404 2.31 -8.93 7.83
N LEU A 405 3.00 -7.87 7.38
CA LEU A 405 4.40 -7.61 7.72
C LEU A 405 4.56 -6.76 8.99
N ILE A 406 3.50 -6.49 9.76
CA ILE A 406 3.56 -5.57 10.91
C ILE A 406 4.58 -5.99 11.98
N ALA A 407 4.69 -7.29 12.29
CA ALA A 407 5.68 -7.78 13.25
C ALA A 407 7.14 -7.67 12.71
N PRO A 408 7.47 -8.15 11.49
CA PRO A 408 8.74 -7.87 10.82
C PRO A 408 9.12 -6.38 10.75
N PHE A 409 8.15 -5.52 10.42
CA PHE A 409 8.34 -4.08 10.31
C PHE A 409 8.73 -3.46 11.67
N LEU A 410 7.92 -3.70 12.71
CA LEU A 410 8.20 -3.19 14.06
C LEU A 410 9.53 -3.72 14.61
N TYR A 411 9.87 -4.99 14.36
CA TYR A 411 11.15 -5.57 14.75
C TYR A 411 12.34 -4.89 14.03
N ARG A 412 12.22 -4.60 12.73
CA ARG A 412 13.23 -3.82 11.98
C ARG A 412 13.41 -2.41 12.54
N LEU A 413 12.32 -1.74 12.95
CA LEU A 413 12.40 -0.42 13.59
C LEU A 413 13.09 -0.50 14.96
N LYS A 414 12.71 -1.46 15.81
CA LYS A 414 13.31 -1.67 17.15
C LYS A 414 14.80 -1.99 17.06
N GLY A 415 15.22 -2.83 16.11
CA GLY A 415 16.60 -3.30 15.96
C GLY A 415 17.58 -2.34 15.28
N ASN A 416 17.13 -1.18 14.78
CA ASN A 416 17.98 -0.23 14.07
C ASN A 416 18.01 1.11 14.80
N GLU A 417 19.17 1.53 15.32
CA GLU A 417 19.33 2.77 16.11
C GLU A 417 18.78 4.03 15.42
N LYS A 418 18.87 4.13 14.08
CA LYS A 418 18.31 5.25 13.32
C LYS A 418 16.78 5.30 13.36
N HIS A 419 16.14 4.14 13.42
CA HIS A 419 14.68 3.98 13.32
C HIS A 419 14.00 3.60 14.64
N ALA A 420 14.79 3.34 15.70
CA ALA A 420 14.28 3.08 17.04
C ALA A 420 13.38 4.21 17.54
N ARG A 421 13.62 5.47 17.14
CA ARG A 421 12.74 6.60 17.45
C ARG A 421 11.31 6.41 16.90
N SER A 422 11.16 5.91 15.67
CA SER A 422 9.85 5.56 15.11
C SER A 422 9.17 4.45 15.89
N PHE A 423 9.89 3.40 16.31
CA PHE A 423 9.32 2.35 17.17
C PHE A 423 8.77 2.92 18.49
N HIS A 424 9.53 3.80 19.16
CA HIS A 424 9.08 4.45 20.40
C HIS A 424 7.91 5.42 20.16
N ALA A 425 7.88 6.14 19.03
CA ALA A 425 6.75 6.98 18.64
C ALA A 425 5.48 6.14 18.43
N ILE A 426 5.56 4.98 17.76
CA ILE A 426 4.43 4.04 17.58
C ILE A 426 3.91 3.56 18.93
N ALA A 427 4.81 3.14 19.83
CA ALA A 427 4.43 2.68 21.18
C ALA A 427 3.77 3.79 22.01
N ARG A 428 4.30 5.02 21.95
CA ARG A 428 3.74 6.21 22.63
C ARG A 428 2.38 6.58 22.05
N ALA A 429 2.23 6.59 20.73
CA ALA A 429 0.98 6.87 20.05
C ALA A 429 -0.09 5.84 20.45
N LEU A 430 0.23 4.55 20.36
CA LEU A 430 -0.68 3.45 20.74
C LEU A 430 -1.14 3.57 22.21
N ARG A 431 -0.23 3.83 23.15
CA ARG A 431 -0.56 4.06 24.57
C ARG A 431 -1.41 5.32 24.78
N THR A 432 -1.25 6.34 23.94
CA THR A 432 -2.05 7.58 24.00
C THR A 432 -3.47 7.35 23.49
N VAL A 433 -3.64 6.53 22.43
CA VAL A 433 -4.95 6.13 21.88
C VAL A 433 -5.67 5.13 22.78
N ILE A 434 -4.92 4.21 23.40
CA ILE A 434 -5.44 3.14 24.26
C ILE A 434 -4.69 3.15 25.60
N PRO A 435 -5.11 3.97 26.58
CA PRO A 435 -4.39 4.14 27.85
C PRO A 435 -4.24 2.87 28.71
N SER A 436 -5.01 1.81 28.42
CA SER A 436 -4.84 0.49 29.07
C SER A 436 -3.62 -0.29 28.58
N ILE A 437 -2.95 0.16 27.51
CA ILE A 437 -1.72 -0.43 26.99
C ILE A 437 -0.53 0.21 27.71
N GLU A 438 0.23 -0.61 28.43
CA GLU A 438 1.40 -0.18 29.21
C GLU A 438 2.68 -0.18 28.36
N SER A 439 2.86 -1.23 27.55
CA SER A 439 4.04 -1.44 26.70
C SER A 439 3.73 -2.23 25.43
N LEU A 440 4.63 -2.12 24.46
CA LEU A 440 4.64 -2.82 23.18
C LEU A 440 6.01 -3.51 23.03
N SER A 441 6.03 -4.82 22.81
CA SER A 441 7.25 -5.60 22.59
C SER A 441 7.16 -6.42 21.29
N VAL A 442 8.30 -6.51 20.61
CA VAL A 442 8.49 -7.31 19.39
C VAL A 442 9.85 -7.97 19.47
N ASP A 443 9.88 -9.29 19.51
CA ASP A 443 11.08 -10.06 19.83
C ASP A 443 11.11 -11.34 19.00
N LEU A 444 12.31 -11.81 18.65
CA LEU A 444 12.49 -13.05 17.90
C LEU A 444 12.37 -14.24 18.84
N ASP A 445 11.41 -15.14 18.57
CA ASP A 445 11.37 -16.47 19.19
C ASP A 445 12.52 -17.32 18.60
N PRO A 446 13.53 -17.71 19.40
CA PRO A 446 14.70 -18.43 18.91
C PRO A 446 14.41 -19.91 18.60
N GLU A 447 13.31 -20.48 19.12
CA GLU A 447 12.91 -21.86 18.85
C GLU A 447 12.06 -21.96 17.58
N ARG A 448 11.19 -20.97 17.35
CA ARG A 448 10.30 -20.93 16.17
C ARG A 448 10.90 -20.21 14.97
N GLY A 449 11.88 -19.33 15.17
CA GLY A 449 12.43 -18.46 14.13
C GLY A 449 11.46 -17.37 13.66
N THR A 450 10.39 -17.10 14.41
CA THR A 450 9.35 -16.11 14.10
C THR A 450 9.35 -14.97 15.10
N ILE A 451 8.90 -13.79 14.67
CA ILE A 451 8.75 -12.63 15.55
C ILE A 451 7.42 -12.75 16.32
N ASP A 452 7.53 -12.64 17.64
CA ASP A 452 6.42 -12.60 18.57
C ASP A 452 6.11 -11.11 18.87
N LEU A 453 4.91 -10.65 18.48
CA LEU A 453 4.38 -9.32 18.82
C LEU A 453 3.52 -9.45 20.08
N ARG A 454 3.82 -8.64 21.10
CA ARG A 454 3.11 -8.64 22.39
C ARG A 454 2.82 -7.22 22.89
N ILE A 455 1.80 -7.12 23.72
CA ILE A 455 1.37 -5.90 24.40
C ILE A 455 1.12 -6.22 25.87
N CYS A 456 1.61 -5.38 26.78
CA CYS A 456 1.26 -5.45 28.19
C CYS A 456 0.04 -4.58 28.49
N GLN A 457 -0.95 -5.14 29.19
CA GLN A 457 -2.13 -4.45 29.68
C GLN A 457 -2.46 -4.96 31.09
N GLN A 458 -2.57 -4.05 32.06
CA GLN A 458 -2.83 -4.37 33.47
C GLN A 458 -1.81 -5.39 34.02
N GLY A 459 -0.52 -5.19 33.73
CA GLY A 459 0.56 -6.09 34.10
C GLY A 459 0.57 -7.46 33.42
N THR A 460 -0.34 -7.72 32.46
CA THR A 460 -0.44 -9.01 31.75
C THR A 460 0.02 -8.88 30.30
N GLU A 461 0.96 -9.73 29.87
CA GLU A 461 1.38 -9.82 28.47
C GLU A 461 0.37 -10.61 27.62
N TYR A 462 -0.08 -10.00 26.53
CA TYR A 462 -0.91 -10.63 25.50
C TYR A 462 -0.15 -10.68 24.17
N SER A 463 -0.23 -11.81 23.46
CA SER A 463 0.26 -11.93 22.08
C SER A 463 -0.75 -11.33 21.09
N SER A 464 -0.27 -10.81 19.95
CA SER A 464 -1.10 -10.35 18.82
C SER A 464 -2.22 -11.31 18.45
N ARG A 465 -1.98 -12.61 18.59
CA ARG A 465 -2.94 -13.72 18.35
C ARG A 465 -4.24 -13.60 19.14
N VAL A 466 -4.23 -12.97 20.32
CA VAL A 466 -5.40 -12.84 21.23
C VAL A 466 -5.83 -11.38 21.48
N ILE A 467 -5.06 -10.40 21.00
CA ILE A 467 -5.37 -8.98 21.13
C ILE A 467 -6.56 -8.62 20.22
N SER A 468 -7.41 -7.67 20.65
CA SER A 468 -8.58 -7.25 19.89
C SER A 468 -8.20 -6.63 18.54
N GLU A 469 -9.05 -6.86 17.52
CA GLU A 469 -8.78 -6.39 16.17
C GLU A 469 -8.60 -4.87 16.10
N GLY A 470 -9.45 -4.11 16.79
CA GLY A 470 -9.34 -2.65 16.81
C GLY A 470 -8.03 -2.15 17.42
N THR A 471 -7.44 -2.87 18.37
CA THR A 471 -6.09 -2.54 18.87
C THR A 471 -5.02 -2.80 17.80
N LEU A 472 -5.14 -3.89 17.02
CA LEU A 472 -4.24 -4.17 15.90
C LEU A 472 -4.40 -3.12 14.78
N ARG A 473 -5.62 -2.73 14.39
CA ARG A 473 -5.86 -1.64 13.41
C ARG A 473 -5.22 -0.32 13.86
N ILE A 474 -5.41 0.05 15.13
CA ILE A 474 -4.78 1.26 15.70
C ILE A 474 -3.24 1.15 15.69
N LEU A 475 -2.67 -0.02 16.03
CA LEU A 475 -1.22 -0.25 15.93
C LEU A 475 -0.71 -0.13 14.47
N ALA A 476 -1.45 -0.63 13.48
CA ALA A 476 -1.13 -0.44 12.05
C ALA A 476 -1.18 1.04 11.64
N LEU A 477 -2.23 1.78 12.02
CA LEU A 477 -2.35 3.21 11.73
C LEU A 477 -1.20 4.02 12.36
N CYS A 478 -0.86 3.77 13.63
CA CYS A 478 0.31 4.36 14.28
C CYS A 478 1.62 3.99 13.54
N SER A 479 1.75 2.74 13.07
CA SER A 479 2.90 2.25 12.30
C SER A 479 3.06 2.97 10.95
N ILE A 480 1.94 3.23 10.25
CA ILE A 480 1.91 3.97 8.98
C ILE A 480 2.13 5.47 9.20
N ALA A 481 1.66 6.02 10.32
CA ALA A 481 1.88 7.42 10.67
C ALA A 481 3.37 7.72 10.93
N ALA A 482 4.04 6.90 11.74
CA ALA A 482 5.44 7.09 12.14
C ALA A 482 6.46 6.31 11.27
N ASN A 483 6.05 5.78 10.11
CA ASN A 483 6.93 5.04 9.20
C ASN A 483 8.09 5.93 8.71
N PRO A 484 9.37 5.57 8.92
CA PRO A 484 10.50 6.36 8.46
C PRO A 484 10.72 6.32 6.93
N TRP A 485 10.00 5.44 6.22
CA TRP A 485 9.93 5.38 4.77
C TRP A 485 8.49 5.71 4.30
N PRO A 486 8.03 6.96 4.46
CA PRO A 486 6.63 7.30 4.22
C PRO A 486 6.24 7.15 2.75
N ALA A 487 5.08 6.56 2.52
CA ALA A 487 4.39 6.62 1.24
C ALA A 487 3.78 8.01 1.02
N ARG A 488 3.90 8.53 -0.21
CA ARG A 488 3.41 9.87 -0.60
C ARG A 488 1.89 9.91 -0.74
N LEU A 489 1.28 8.90 -1.34
CA LEU A 489 -0.16 8.67 -1.29
C LEU A 489 -0.44 7.41 -0.46
N VAL A 490 -1.36 7.52 0.48
CA VAL A 490 -1.86 6.40 1.29
C VAL A 490 -3.38 6.27 1.14
N ALA A 491 -3.81 5.15 0.56
CA ALA A 491 -5.20 4.75 0.51
C ALA A 491 -5.56 3.78 1.66
N PHE A 492 -6.75 3.93 2.24
CA PHE A 492 -7.31 3.06 3.27
C PHE A 492 -8.72 2.59 2.89
N GLU A 493 -8.96 1.28 2.89
CA GLU A 493 -10.32 0.73 2.87
C GLU A 493 -10.81 0.51 4.31
N GLU A 494 -11.88 1.23 4.68
CA GLU A 494 -12.61 1.10 5.95
C GLU A 494 -11.72 1.00 7.20
N PRO A 495 -10.81 1.97 7.45
CA PRO A 495 -9.84 1.92 8.54
C PRO A 495 -10.50 1.84 9.95
N GLU A 496 -11.76 2.24 10.07
CA GLU A 496 -12.59 2.17 11.27
C GLU A 496 -13.32 0.83 11.48
N ASN A 497 -13.31 -0.08 10.50
CA ASN A 497 -14.09 -1.32 10.57
C ASN A 497 -13.66 -2.19 11.78
N GLY A 498 -14.62 -2.80 12.48
CA GLY A 498 -14.37 -3.57 13.71
C GLY A 498 -13.76 -2.77 14.86
N VAL A 499 -13.82 -1.44 14.84
CA VAL A 499 -13.37 -0.56 15.93
C VAL A 499 -14.58 -0.02 16.70
N HIS A 500 -14.48 -0.03 18.04
CA HIS A 500 -15.55 0.48 18.91
C HIS A 500 -15.87 1.97 18.61
N PRO A 501 -17.14 2.39 18.46
CA PRO A 501 -17.53 3.73 18.01
C PRO A 501 -16.83 4.90 18.72
N ARG A 502 -16.68 4.85 20.05
CA ARG A 502 -15.93 5.85 20.86
C ARG A 502 -14.45 6.04 20.48
N ARG A 503 -13.88 5.24 19.57
CA ARG A 503 -12.50 5.35 19.09
C ARG A 503 -12.40 5.79 17.62
N ILE A 504 -13.54 5.90 16.90
CA ILE A 504 -13.59 6.30 15.50
C ILE A 504 -13.03 7.73 15.33
N GLU A 505 -13.39 8.64 16.23
CA GLU A 505 -12.83 10.00 16.32
C GLU A 505 -11.29 10.01 16.39
N VAL A 506 -10.69 9.03 17.07
CA VAL A 506 -9.22 8.93 17.19
C VAL A 506 -8.59 8.43 15.89
N ILE A 507 -9.27 7.56 15.15
CA ILE A 507 -8.86 7.14 13.81
C ILE A 507 -8.97 8.33 12.85
N SER A 508 -10.04 9.11 12.90
CA SER A 508 -10.20 10.33 12.10
C SER A 508 -9.06 11.32 12.36
N LYS A 509 -8.71 11.55 13.63
CA LYS A 509 -7.57 12.40 14.04
C LYS A 509 -6.22 11.86 13.60
N LEU A 510 -5.99 10.55 13.65
CA LEU A 510 -4.77 9.91 13.12
C LEU A 510 -4.64 10.12 11.60
N LEU A 511 -5.71 9.91 10.84
CA LEU A 511 -5.71 10.05 9.39
C LEU A 511 -5.53 11.52 8.95
N ALA A 512 -6.18 12.46 9.64
CA ALA A 512 -5.94 13.89 9.43
C ALA A 512 -4.49 14.29 9.76
N SER A 513 -3.93 13.80 10.88
CA SER A 513 -2.52 14.04 11.25
C SER A 513 -1.51 13.47 10.24
N ILE A 514 -1.87 12.39 9.52
CA ILE A 514 -1.06 11.89 8.39
C ILE A 514 -1.11 12.88 7.22
N ALA A 515 -2.30 13.39 6.88
CA ALA A 515 -2.50 14.36 5.78
C ALA A 515 -2.02 15.79 6.08
N GLU A 516 -1.86 16.18 7.36
CA GLU A 516 -1.25 17.45 7.75
C GLU A 516 0.26 17.52 7.45
N ASN A 517 0.92 16.38 7.20
CA ASN A 517 2.28 16.38 6.67
C ASN A 517 2.24 16.72 5.18
N GLU A 518 2.81 17.88 4.81
CA GLU A 518 2.81 18.43 3.43
C GLU A 518 3.39 17.49 2.35
N ASP A 519 4.11 16.44 2.74
CA ASP A 519 4.67 15.39 1.86
C ASP A 519 3.76 14.14 1.70
N ARG A 520 2.54 14.14 2.28
CA ARG A 520 1.63 12.99 2.32
C ARG A 520 0.19 13.35 1.99
N GLN A 521 -0.42 12.52 1.16
CA GLN A 521 -1.83 12.57 0.79
C GLN A 521 -2.53 11.28 1.25
N VAL A 522 -3.77 11.40 1.69
CA VAL A 522 -4.57 10.30 2.26
C VAL A 522 -5.90 10.19 1.52
N VAL A 523 -6.25 8.97 1.11
CA VAL A 523 -7.56 8.64 0.54
C VAL A 523 -8.20 7.57 1.42
N VAL A 524 -9.44 7.77 1.83
CA VAL A 524 -10.17 6.84 2.71
C VAL A 524 -11.48 6.44 2.03
N THR A 525 -11.81 5.16 2.00
CA THR A 525 -13.18 4.71 1.73
C THR A 525 -13.86 4.27 3.02
N THR A 526 -15.14 4.59 3.17
CA THR A 526 -15.91 4.29 4.39
C THR A 526 -17.39 4.06 4.07
N HIS A 527 -18.07 3.29 4.93
CA HIS A 527 -19.54 3.20 4.99
C HIS A 527 -20.08 3.67 6.37
N SER A 528 -19.23 4.22 7.23
CA SER A 528 -19.53 4.51 8.64
C SER A 528 -20.09 5.93 8.83
N PRO A 529 -21.36 6.09 9.27
CA PRO A 529 -21.93 7.42 9.51
C PRO A 529 -21.17 8.23 10.56
N THR A 530 -20.64 7.56 11.58
CA THR A 530 -19.91 8.21 12.68
C THR A 530 -18.52 8.68 12.25
N PHE A 531 -17.86 7.98 11.31
CA PHE A 531 -16.62 8.43 10.71
C PHE A 531 -16.84 9.65 9.81
N VAL A 532 -17.89 9.62 8.98
CA VAL A 532 -18.29 10.75 8.13
C VAL A 532 -18.62 12.00 8.96
N SER A 533 -19.40 11.86 10.05
CA SER A 533 -19.68 12.98 10.96
C SER A 533 -18.41 13.56 11.59
N ALA A 534 -17.49 12.72 12.10
CA ALA A 534 -16.23 13.19 12.66
C ALA A 534 -15.36 13.93 11.61
N MET A 535 -15.33 13.45 10.37
CA MET A 535 -14.60 14.10 9.28
C MET A 535 -15.24 15.42 8.81
N LEU A 536 -16.57 15.56 8.87
CA LEU A 536 -17.26 16.83 8.60
C LEU A 536 -16.96 17.87 9.68
N GLU A 537 -16.96 17.49 10.95
CA GLU A 537 -16.55 18.37 12.05
C GLU A 537 -15.11 18.86 11.85
N MET A 538 -14.19 17.96 11.50
CA MET A 538 -12.79 18.33 11.18
C MET A 538 -12.67 19.17 9.89
N LYS A 539 -13.50 18.95 8.87
CA LYS A 539 -13.55 19.79 7.65
C LYS A 539 -13.97 21.22 7.97
N ARG A 540 -14.93 21.42 8.88
CA ARG A 540 -15.34 22.76 9.34
C ARG A 540 -14.22 23.51 10.07
N GLU A 541 -13.34 22.79 10.76
CA GLU A 541 -12.12 23.37 11.38
C GLU A 541 -10.98 23.58 10.36
N HIS A 542 -10.86 22.69 9.36
CA HIS A 542 -9.74 22.64 8.40
C HIS A 542 -10.23 22.48 6.93
N PRO A 543 -10.90 23.48 6.34
CA PRO A 543 -11.64 23.33 5.07
C PRO A 543 -10.77 23.06 3.83
N ASN A 544 -9.48 23.37 3.89
CA ASN A 544 -8.53 23.11 2.78
C ASN A 544 -7.79 21.77 2.93
N LEU A 545 -7.95 21.07 4.06
CA LEU A 545 -7.27 19.81 4.34
C LEU A 545 -8.12 18.61 3.92
N ILE A 546 -9.42 18.66 4.21
CA ILE A 546 -10.35 17.52 4.13
C ILE A 546 -11.41 17.79 3.07
N GLU A 547 -11.51 16.89 2.09
CA GLU A 547 -12.63 16.82 1.16
C GLU A 547 -13.44 15.54 1.39
N LEU A 548 -14.78 15.66 1.36
CA LEU A 548 -15.69 14.54 1.43
C LEU A 548 -16.41 14.42 0.09
N VAL A 549 -16.41 13.22 -0.48
CA VAL A 549 -17.10 12.92 -1.73
C VAL A 549 -18.04 11.73 -1.54
N ARG A 550 -19.27 11.87 -2.04
CA ARG A 550 -20.27 10.83 -2.05
C ARG A 550 -20.05 9.95 -3.27
N CYS A 551 -20.11 8.64 -3.07
CA CYS A 551 -20.01 7.61 -4.09
C CYS A 551 -21.38 6.96 -4.23
N ILE A 552 -21.98 7.07 -5.41
CA ILE A 552 -23.32 6.56 -5.73
C ILE A 552 -23.27 5.63 -6.93
N GLN A 553 -24.26 4.74 -7.02
CA GLN A 553 -24.44 3.85 -8.15
C GLN A 553 -25.46 4.45 -9.13
N ASP A 554 -25.02 4.66 -10.37
CA ASP A 554 -25.82 5.13 -11.50
C ASP A 554 -26.02 3.95 -12.47
N GLY A 555 -27.07 3.17 -12.24
CA GLY A 555 -27.33 1.89 -12.89
C GLY A 555 -26.25 0.85 -12.57
N ARG A 556 -25.22 0.76 -13.43
CA ARG A 556 -24.05 -0.14 -13.26
C ARG A 556 -22.72 0.62 -13.17
N ALA A 557 -22.76 1.94 -13.38
CA ALA A 557 -21.62 2.81 -13.21
C ALA A 557 -21.54 3.35 -11.79
N THR A 558 -20.32 3.58 -11.31
CA THR A 558 -20.07 4.41 -10.14
C THR A 558 -20.01 5.86 -10.59
N ARG A 559 -20.66 6.74 -9.84
CA ARG A 559 -20.48 8.19 -9.92
C ARG A 559 -19.98 8.71 -8.58
N ILE A 560 -19.03 9.64 -8.63
CA ILE A 560 -18.47 10.30 -7.46
C ILE A 560 -18.76 11.79 -7.57
N GLU A 561 -19.27 12.39 -6.49
CA GLU A 561 -19.67 13.80 -6.45
C GLU A 561 -19.24 14.46 -5.12
N PRO A 562 -18.87 15.74 -5.09
CA PRO A 562 -18.57 16.45 -3.85
C PRO A 562 -19.77 16.44 -2.90
N PHE A 563 -19.53 16.12 -1.63
CA PHE A 563 -20.56 16.21 -0.61
C PHE A 563 -20.57 17.61 0.00
N GLN A 564 -21.69 18.32 -0.15
CA GLN A 564 -21.90 19.63 0.45
C GLN A 564 -22.01 19.49 1.97
N ASP A 565 -21.55 20.49 2.73
CA ASP A 565 -21.64 20.46 4.19
C ASP A 565 -23.11 20.64 4.61
N PRO A 566 -23.75 19.60 5.20
CA PRO A 566 -25.17 19.65 5.54
C PRO A 566 -25.44 20.64 6.68
N LEU A 567 -26.67 21.14 6.78
CA LEU A 567 -27.07 21.93 7.94
C LEU A 567 -26.89 21.10 9.22
N PRO A 568 -26.35 21.65 10.33
CA PRO A 568 -26.07 20.85 11.54
C PRO A 568 -27.27 20.08 12.12
N LEU A 569 -28.49 20.58 11.89
CA LEU A 569 -29.74 19.92 12.28
C LEU A 569 -30.08 18.69 11.41
N LEU A 570 -29.71 18.72 10.12
CA LEU A 570 -29.99 17.69 9.13
C LEU A 570 -28.80 16.75 8.89
N GLN A 571 -27.61 17.08 9.38
CA GLN A 571 -26.35 16.34 9.15
C GLN A 571 -26.49 14.82 9.34
N ASN A 572 -27.10 14.36 10.43
CA ASN A 572 -27.27 12.93 10.68
C ASN A 572 -28.25 12.25 9.71
N GLU A 573 -29.24 12.98 9.21
CA GLU A 573 -30.23 12.50 8.24
C GLU A 573 -29.62 12.46 6.84
N GLU A 574 -28.96 13.54 6.41
CA GLU A 574 -28.30 13.62 5.10
C GLU A 574 -27.15 12.61 4.96
N ILE A 575 -26.34 12.40 6.00
CA ILE A 575 -25.30 11.35 6.00
C ILE A 575 -25.91 9.94 5.89
N ARG A 576 -27.02 9.69 6.59
CA ARG A 576 -27.72 8.38 6.50
C ARG A 576 -28.32 8.18 5.12
N ALA A 577 -29.04 9.18 4.58
CA ALA A 577 -29.58 9.16 3.22
C ALA A 577 -28.48 9.01 2.16
N ALA A 578 -27.28 9.53 2.42
CA ALA A 578 -26.12 9.37 1.55
C ALA A 578 -25.46 7.98 1.63
N LEU A 579 -25.64 7.25 2.74
CA LEU A 579 -25.09 5.91 2.99
C LEU A 579 -26.09 4.76 2.75
N THR A 580 -27.39 5.02 2.70
CA THR A 580 -28.42 4.07 2.26
C THR A 580 -28.46 3.97 0.74
N SER A 581 -28.55 2.75 0.19
CA SER A 581 -28.77 2.56 -1.24
C SER A 581 -30.22 2.83 -1.63
N SER A 582 -30.47 2.99 -2.94
CA SER A 582 -31.83 3.04 -3.49
C SER A 582 -32.61 1.74 -3.27
N GLU A 583 -31.91 0.61 -3.14
CA GLU A 583 -32.51 -0.69 -2.83
C GLU A 583 -32.89 -0.77 -1.34
N ASP A 584 -32.05 -0.23 -0.44
CA ASP A 584 -32.36 -0.14 1.00
C ASP A 584 -33.60 0.73 1.26
N LEU A 585 -33.82 1.78 0.47
CA LEU A 585 -35.00 2.66 0.56
C LEU A 585 -36.29 2.02 0.05
N ALA A 586 -36.22 1.15 -0.97
CA ALA A 586 -37.35 0.30 -1.38
C ALA A 586 -37.58 -0.85 -0.37
N SER A 587 -36.54 -1.19 0.38
CA SER A 587 -36.52 -2.18 1.44
C SER A 587 -37.02 -1.60 2.77
N GLU A 588 -38.36 -1.50 2.92
CA GLU A 588 -39.03 -1.60 4.23
C GLU A 588 -38.84 -3.00 4.89
N THR A 589 -37.80 -3.74 4.49
CA THR A 589 -37.55 -5.14 4.86
C THR A 589 -37.17 -5.29 6.34
N GLU A 590 -36.76 -4.23 7.04
CA GLU A 590 -36.69 -4.28 8.52
C GLU A 590 -38.08 -4.47 9.16
N ARG A 591 -39.14 -3.89 8.59
CA ARG A 591 -40.54 -4.20 9.00
C ARG A 591 -40.95 -5.60 8.57
N VAL A 592 -40.54 -6.06 7.39
CA VAL A 592 -40.90 -7.42 6.91
C VAL A 592 -40.19 -8.51 7.72
N VAL A 593 -38.88 -8.41 7.96
CA VAL A 593 -38.11 -9.38 8.74
C VAL A 593 -38.54 -9.36 10.21
N SER A 594 -38.79 -8.20 10.82
CA SER A 594 -39.32 -8.14 12.19
C SER A 594 -40.76 -8.67 12.29
N THR A 595 -41.59 -8.50 11.26
CA THR A 595 -42.93 -9.12 11.20
C THR A 595 -42.86 -10.64 11.01
N LEU A 596 -42.04 -11.14 10.08
CA LEU A 596 -41.85 -12.57 9.83
C LEU A 596 -41.27 -13.30 11.05
N LEU A 597 -40.27 -12.70 11.72
CA LEU A 597 -39.70 -13.26 12.96
C LEU A 597 -40.68 -13.22 14.14
N ARG A 598 -41.65 -12.28 14.15
CA ARG A 598 -42.72 -12.23 15.15
C ARG A 598 -43.89 -13.18 14.87
N GLN A 599 -44.03 -13.70 13.65
CA GLN A 599 -45.22 -14.47 13.21
C GLN A 599 -44.97 -15.95 12.90
N GLY A 600 -43.74 -16.49 12.98
CA GLY A 600 -43.52 -17.87 12.48
C GLY A 600 -42.28 -18.63 12.94
N TRP A 601 -41.77 -18.40 14.17
CA TRP A 601 -40.63 -19.15 14.72
C TRP A 601 -40.89 -19.81 16.10
N LEU A 602 -42.16 -19.92 16.51
CA LEU A 602 -42.58 -20.64 17.73
C LEU A 602 -43.66 -21.71 17.50
N ASP A 603 -44.21 -21.82 16.28
CA ASP A 603 -45.12 -22.89 15.87
C ASP A 603 -44.43 -23.77 14.82
N GLY A 604 -43.73 -24.82 15.28
CA GLY A 604 -42.97 -25.76 14.46
C GLY A 604 -42.24 -26.83 15.26
#